data_AF-A0A1F2T696-F1
#
_entry.id   AF-A0A1F2T696-F1
#
_cell.length_a   1.000
_cell.length_b   1.000
_cell.length_c   1.000
_cell.angle_alpha   90.00
_cell.angle_beta   90.00
_cell.angle_gamma   90.00
#
_symmetry.space_group_name_H-M   'P 1'
#
loop_
_entity.id
_entity.type
_entity.pdbx_description
1 polymer ?
#
loop_
_entity_poly.entity_id
_entity_poly.type
_entity_poly.pdbx_seq_one_letter_code
_entity_poly.pdbx_strand_id
1 'polypeptide(L)'
;MFAIGLWLGGRLFPFEPSQPLVALAAFADVGVGAPYAVARAAGAGAGRVTDQGFEYGNAFLIVAGLLNMLVVLDAFDVAQGRK
;
A
#
# COMPACT_ATOMS: atom_id res chain seq x y z
N MET A 1 -5.19 7.51 3.74
CA MET A 1 -4.23 7.57 2.61
C MET A 1 -4.57 6.58 1.51
N PHE A 2 -4.80 5.30 1.81
CA PHE A 2 -5.12 4.27 0.82
C PHE A 2 -6.26 4.62 -0.16
N ALA A 3 -7.44 5.04 0.35
CA ALA A 3 -8.58 5.39 -0.50
C ALA A 3 -8.29 6.55 -1.48
N ILE A 4 -7.52 7.54 -1.03
CA ILE A 4 -7.08 8.67 -1.88
C ILE A 4 -6.13 8.16 -2.96
N GLY A 5 -5.19 7.27 -2.61
CA GLY A 5 -4.27 6.66 -3.57
C GLY A 5 -4.99 5.89 -4.67
N LEU A 6 -6.04 5.13 -4.32
CA LEU A 6 -6.90 4.45 -5.31
C LEU A 6 -7.67 5.45 -6.17
N TRP A 7 -8.21 6.51 -5.58
CA TRP A 7 -8.97 7.54 -6.30
C TRP A 7 -8.11 8.31 -7.30
N LEU A 8 -6.84 8.57 -6.97
CA LEU A 8 -5.86 9.21 -7.86
C LEU A 8 -5.33 8.28 -8.97
N GLY A 9 -5.88 7.06 -9.09
CA GLY A 9 -5.50 6.13 -10.15
C GLY A 9 -4.23 5.32 -9.84
N GLY A 10 -3.77 5.32 -8.59
CA GLY A 10 -2.62 4.52 -8.16
C GLY A 10 -2.81 3.02 -8.42
N ARG A 11 -1.69 2.32 -8.60
CA ARG A 11 -1.68 0.86 -8.81
C ARG A 11 -1.39 0.12 -7.52
N LEU A 12 -2.05 -1.03 -7.35
CA LEU A 12 -1.59 -2.04 -6.40
C LEU A 12 -0.52 -2.88 -7.08
N PHE A 13 0.68 -2.93 -6.52
CA PHE A 13 1.84 -3.51 -7.17
C PHE A 13 1.82 -5.04 -7.15
N PRO A 14 2.10 -5.71 -8.27
CA PRO A 14 2.23 -7.17 -8.30
C PRO A 14 3.54 -7.58 -7.60
N PHE A 15 3.57 -8.79 -7.04
CA PHE A 15 4.81 -9.39 -6.56
C PHE A 15 5.63 -9.86 -7.75
N GLU A 16 6.62 -9.06 -8.15
CA GLU A 16 7.48 -9.31 -9.31
C GLU A 16 8.96 -9.31 -8.86
N PRO A 17 9.54 -10.47 -8.49
CA PRO A 17 10.90 -10.56 -7.96
C PRO A 17 11.98 -10.10 -8.94
N SER A 18 11.70 -10.15 -10.24
CA SER A 18 12.60 -9.65 -11.28
C SER A 18 12.80 -8.12 -11.23
N GLN A 19 11.90 -7.40 -10.54
CA GLN A 19 11.92 -5.95 -10.37
C GLN A 19 11.89 -5.61 -8.87
N PRO A 20 13.04 -5.45 -8.20
CA PRO A 20 13.10 -5.32 -6.74
C PRO A 20 12.25 -4.20 -6.15
N LEU A 21 12.20 -3.04 -6.81
CA LEU A 21 11.38 -1.91 -6.37
C LEU A 21 9.88 -2.19 -6.46
N VAL A 22 9.44 -2.93 -7.49
CA VAL A 22 8.05 -3.36 -7.65
C VAL A 22 7.68 -4.37 -6.58
N ALA A 23 8.57 -5.33 -6.29
CA ALA A 23 8.36 -6.28 -5.21
C ALA A 23 8.28 -5.60 -3.83
N LEU A 24 9.13 -4.59 -3.58
CA LEU A 24 9.10 -3.83 -2.33
C LEU A 24 7.83 -2.99 -2.20
N ALA A 25 7.36 -2.39 -3.31
CA ALA A 25 6.08 -1.68 -3.33
C ALA A 25 4.89 -2.63 -3.10
N ALA A 26 4.92 -3.84 -3.67
CA ALA A 26 3.91 -4.87 -3.42
C ALA A 26 3.90 -5.32 -1.95
N PHE A 27 5.09 -5.44 -1.34
CA PHE A 27 5.21 -5.71 0.09
C PHE A 27 4.63 -4.57 0.93
N ALA A 28 4.91 -3.32 0.57
CA ALA A 28 4.32 -2.16 1.23
C ALA A 28 2.78 -2.18 1.16
N ASP A 29 2.21 -2.45 -0.02
CA ASP A 29 0.75 -2.52 -0.22
C ASP A 29 0.07 -3.55 0.71
N VAL A 30 0.73 -4.69 1.00
CA VAL A 30 0.21 -5.68 1.96
C VAL A 30 0.04 -5.09 3.36
N GLY A 31 0.88 -4.12 3.74
CA GLY A 31 0.81 -3.42 5.03
C GLY A 31 -0.49 -2.67 5.27
N VAL A 32 -1.26 -2.39 4.21
CA VAL A 32 -2.60 -1.80 4.34
C VAL A 32 -3.57 -2.75 5.04
N GLY A 33 -3.38 -4.07 4.90
CA GLY A 33 -4.17 -5.10 5.58
C GLY A 33 -5.49 -5.43 4.86
N ALA A 34 -6.60 -5.51 5.61
CA ALA A 34 -7.90 -5.89 5.05
C ALA A 34 -8.39 -5.04 3.87
N PRO A 35 -8.22 -3.69 3.85
CA PRO A 35 -8.61 -2.87 2.71
C PRO A 35 -7.87 -3.23 1.41
N TYR A 36 -6.61 -3.68 1.49
CA TYR A 36 -5.87 -4.17 0.32
C TYR A 36 -6.51 -5.43 -0.27
N ALA A 37 -6.90 -6.39 0.58
CA ALA A 37 -7.56 -7.61 0.13
C ALA A 37 -8.92 -7.30 -0.54
N VAL A 38 -9.70 -6.39 0.05
CA VAL A 38 -10.98 -5.94 -0.53
C VAL A 38 -10.76 -5.23 -1.87
N ALA A 39 -9.81 -4.31 -1.96
CA ALA A 39 -9.50 -3.60 -3.20
C ALA A 39 -9.02 -4.55 -4.30
N ARG A 40 -8.16 -5.52 -3.96
CA ARG A 40 -7.71 -6.56 -4.91
C ARG A 40 -8.86 -7.43 -5.39
N ALA A 41 -9.74 -7.89 -4.49
CA ALA A 41 -10.90 -8.69 -4.85
C ALA A 41 -11.90 -7.92 -5.73
N ALA A 42 -12.04 -6.62 -5.52
CA ALA A 42 -12.87 -5.74 -6.33
C ALA A 42 -12.23 -5.34 -7.69
N GLY A 43 -11.00 -5.78 -7.98
CA GLY A 43 -10.26 -5.38 -9.17
C GLY A 43 -9.84 -3.90 -9.18
N ALA A 44 -9.88 -3.24 -8.02
CA ALA A 44 -9.42 -1.86 -7.88
C ALA A 44 -7.89 -1.79 -7.92
N GLY A 45 -7.35 -0.60 -8.26
CA GLY A 45 -5.91 -0.39 -8.29
C GLY A 45 -5.20 -1.07 -9.46
N ALA A 46 -5.87 -1.23 -10.61
CA ALA A 46 -5.24 -1.65 -11.86
C ALA A 46 -4.13 -0.68 -12.33
N GLY A 47 -4.17 0.57 -11.83
CA GLY A 47 -3.26 1.63 -12.22
C GLY A 47 -3.71 2.30 -13.52
N ARG A 48 -3.76 3.63 -13.52
CA ARG A 48 -4.07 4.42 -14.71
C ARG A 48 -2.93 5.41 -14.98
N VAL A 49 -1.90 4.94 -15.69
CA VAL A 49 -0.66 5.70 -15.95
C VAL A 49 -0.91 7.03 -16.67
N THR A 50 -2.00 7.14 -17.42
CA THR A 50 -2.40 8.36 -18.12
C THR A 50 -2.99 9.44 -17.21
N ASP A 51 -3.37 9.09 -15.99
CA ASP A 51 -4.00 10.05 -15.07
C ASP A 51 -2.91 10.92 -14.41
N GLN A 52 -3.15 12.23 -14.34
CA GLN A 52 -2.19 13.19 -13.76
C GLN A 52 -1.83 12.86 -12.29
N GLY A 53 -2.75 12.21 -11.58
CA GLY A 53 -2.58 11.79 -10.19
C GLY A 53 -1.80 10.49 -10.00
N PHE A 54 -1.44 9.77 -11.07
CA PHE A 54 -0.94 8.39 -10.97
C PHE A 54 0.26 8.22 -10.04
N GLU A 55 1.30 9.04 -10.22
CA GLU A 55 2.53 8.95 -9.42
C GLU A 55 2.27 9.30 -7.95
N TYR A 56 1.43 10.32 -7.71
CA TYR A 56 0.97 10.66 -6.36
C TYR A 56 0.14 9.53 -5.77
N GLY A 57 -0.75 8.91 -6.55
CA GLY A 57 -1.57 7.78 -6.16
C GLY A 57 -0.72 6.60 -5.67
N ASN A 58 0.32 6.24 -6.42
CA ASN A 58 1.28 5.21 -6.02
C ASN A 58 1.97 5.56 -4.70
N ALA A 59 2.44 6.81 -4.55
CA ALA A 59 3.07 7.26 -3.31
C ALA A 59 2.10 7.17 -2.11
N PHE A 60 0.84 7.57 -2.28
CA PHE A 60 -0.18 7.45 -1.24
C PHE A 60 -0.46 6.00 -0.84
N LEU A 61 -0.49 5.07 -1.81
CA LEU A 61 -0.72 3.65 -1.55
C LEU A 61 0.45 3.02 -0.77
N ILE A 62 1.68 3.23 -1.25
CA ILE A 62 2.90 2.71 -0.63
C ILE A 62 3.04 3.26 0.80
N VAL A 63 2.93 4.57 0.98
CA VAL A 63 3.06 5.20 2.31
C VAL A 63 1.94 4.77 3.25
N ALA A 64 0.72 4.58 2.76
CA ALA A 64 -0.38 4.05 3.59
C ALA A 64 -0.02 2.69 4.19
N GLY A 65 0.53 1.79 3.39
CA GLY A 65 0.94 0.47 3.84
C GLY A 65 2.08 0.50 4.84
N LEU A 66 3.13 1.28 4.56
CA LEU A 66 4.28 1.42 5.45
C LEU A 66 3.90 2.07 6.79
N LEU A 67 3.08 3.13 6.79
CA LEU A 67 2.62 3.77 8.03
C LEU A 67 1.75 2.82 8.86
N ASN A 68 0.89 2.04 8.23
CA ASN A 68 0.11 1.03 8.93
C ASN A 68 1.02 -0.03 9.58
N MET A 69 2.09 -0.47 8.91
CA MET A 69 3.07 -1.38 9.51
C MET A 69 3.76 -0.73 10.72
N LEU A 70 4.15 0.54 10.65
CA LEU A 70 4.73 1.25 11.78
C LEU A 70 3.76 1.29 12.97
N VAL A 71 2.47 1.55 12.73
CA VAL A 71 1.43 1.51 13.78
C VAL A 71 1.27 0.12 14.37
N VAL A 72 1.35 -0.94 13.57
CA VAL A 72 1.30 -2.33 14.07
C VAL A 72 2.51 -2.64 14.95
N LEU A 73 3.71 -2.24 14.53
CA LEU A 73 4.92 -2.37 15.35
C LEU A 73 4.81 -1.58 16.65
N ASP A 74 4.26 -0.37 16.58
CA ASP A 74 3.99 0.48 17.74
C ASP A 74 3.09 -0.21 18.76
N ALA A 75 1.96 -0.76 18.30
CA ALA A 75 1.01 -1.48 19.12
C ALA A 75 1.61 -2.76 19.72
N PHE A 76 2.48 -3.45 18.96
CA PHE A 76 3.21 -4.60 19.46
C PHE A 76 4.20 -4.23 20.58
N ASP A 77 4.91 -3.11 20.45
CA ASP A 77 5.83 -2.63 21.48
C ASP A 77 5.09 -2.23 22.77
N VAL A 78 3.93 -1.57 22.64
CA VAL A 78 3.03 -1.29 23.77
C VAL A 78 2.57 -2.58 24.44
N ALA A 79 2.14 -3.58 23.67
CA ALA A 79 1.69 -4.86 24.22
C ALA A 79 2.80 -5.65 24.95
N GLN A 80 4.07 -5.41 24.59
CA GLN A 80 5.23 -6.01 25.23
C GLN A 80 5.73 -5.21 26.46
N GLY A 81 5.06 -4.10 26.81
CA GLY A 81 5.44 -3.26 27.94
C GLY A 81 6.77 -2.52 27.74
N ARG A 82 7.20 -2.34 26.49
CA ARG A 82 8.44 -1.63 26.12
C ARG A 82 8.24 -0.12 25.96
N LYS A 83 7.06 0.38 26.32
CA LYS A 83 6.66 1.80 26.27
C LYS A 83 6.02 2.25 27.57
#